data_AF-A0A7Y5WLL6-F1
#
_entry.id   AF-A0A7Y5WLL6-F1
#
_cell.length_a   1.000
_cell.length_b   1.000
_cell.length_c   1.000
_cell.angle_alpha   90.00
_cell.angle_beta   90.00
_cell.angle_gamma   90.00
#
_symmetry.space_group_name_H-M   'P 1'
#
loop_
_entity.id
_entity.type
_entity.pdbx_description
1 polymer ?
#
loop_
_entity_poly.entity_id
_entity_poly.type
_entity_poly.pdbx_seq_one_letter_code
_entity_poly.pdbx_strand_id
1 'polypeptide(L)'
;MPDSSPVTLTLRRGARGGALAAAAAAGALLGFGLRGGMTARPFNAFAALLLGNRARGVWDFDAPVSLVGIVVLVAGCMLAGIVLGALATTIGTRRPRIVAFAVALVTGAAAVAILVSRAPDLIGVAPVGALSLSQGIVLAVVASVGFASGMGLAR
;
A
#
# COMPACT_ATOMS: atom_id res chain seq x y z
N MET A 1 -10.84 -16.93 29.49
CA MET A 1 -10.31 -16.26 28.28
C MET A 1 -10.99 -16.94 27.10
N PRO A 2 -11.82 -16.24 26.30
CA PRO A 2 -12.44 -16.89 25.15
C PRO A 2 -11.33 -17.31 24.17
N ASP A 3 -11.31 -18.60 23.82
CA ASP A 3 -10.43 -19.16 22.80
C ASP A 3 -10.69 -18.43 21.47
N SER A 4 -9.85 -17.45 21.16
CA SER A 4 -9.88 -16.83 19.84
C SER A 4 -9.47 -17.92 18.84
N SER A 5 -10.42 -18.36 18.02
CA SER A 5 -10.17 -19.32 16.95
C SER A 5 -8.93 -18.90 16.14
N PRO A 6 -8.12 -19.85 15.63
CA PRO A 6 -6.90 -19.55 14.88
C PRO A 6 -7.17 -18.57 13.72
N VAL A 7 -8.38 -18.61 13.16
CA VAL A 7 -8.88 -17.67 12.14
C VAL A 7 -8.96 -16.23 12.66
N THR A 8 -9.50 -16.02 13.85
CA THR A 8 -9.67 -14.68 14.46
C THR A 8 -8.32 -14.04 14.76
N LEU A 9 -7.37 -14.84 15.26
CA LEU A 9 -6.00 -14.37 15.49
C LEU A 9 -5.34 -13.94 14.16
N THR A 10 -5.49 -14.74 13.12
CA THR A 10 -4.94 -14.48 11.78
C THR A 10 -5.49 -13.19 11.18
N LEU A 11 -6.82 -13.02 11.22
CA LEU A 11 -7.49 -11.81 10.76
C LEU A 11 -7.01 -10.57 11.50
N ARG A 12 -6.88 -10.64 12.84
CA ARG A 12 -6.37 -9.51 13.65
C ARG A 12 -4.92 -9.16 13.32
N ARG A 13 -4.05 -10.17 13.15
CA ARG A 13 -2.65 -9.96 12.76
C ARG A 13 -2.54 -9.32 11.39
N GLY A 14 -3.28 -9.85 10.43
CA GLY A 14 -3.30 -9.34 9.06
C GLY A 14 -3.88 -7.93 8.96
N ALA A 15 -5.00 -7.66 9.62
CA ALA A 15 -5.62 -6.34 9.65
C ALA A 15 -4.73 -5.28 10.30
N ARG A 16 -4.03 -5.60 11.40
CA ARG A 16 -3.04 -4.68 12.01
C ARG A 16 -1.86 -4.42 11.07
N GLY A 17 -1.37 -5.46 10.39
CA GLY A 17 -0.36 -5.33 9.34
C GLY A 17 -0.80 -4.38 8.23
N GLY A 18 -2.00 -4.58 7.71
CA GLY A 18 -2.62 -3.75 6.68
C GLY A 18 -2.82 -2.30 7.12
N ALA A 19 -3.34 -2.07 8.33
CA ALA A 19 -3.55 -0.72 8.86
C ALA A 19 -2.24 0.05 9.02
N LEU A 20 -1.18 -0.57 9.56
CA LEU A 20 0.12 0.08 9.69
C LEU A 20 0.79 0.33 8.34
N ALA A 21 0.66 -0.62 7.40
CA ALA A 21 1.13 -0.41 6.03
C ALA A 21 0.38 0.75 5.35
N ALA A 22 -0.94 0.84 5.51
CA ALA A 22 -1.76 1.93 4.97
C ALA A 22 -1.35 3.28 5.56
N ALA A 23 -1.18 3.37 6.88
CA ALA A 23 -0.74 4.59 7.55
C ALA A 23 0.66 5.03 7.09
N ALA A 24 1.60 4.08 7.00
CA ALA A 24 2.96 4.35 6.55
C ALA A 24 2.98 4.80 5.08
N ALA A 25 2.24 4.12 4.21
CA ALA A 25 2.10 4.47 2.81
C ALA A 25 1.45 5.85 2.63
N ALA A 26 0.33 6.13 3.33
CA ALA A 26 -0.33 7.42 3.29
C ALA A 26 0.59 8.57 3.75
N GLY A 27 1.36 8.36 4.83
CA GLY A 27 2.35 9.34 5.30
C GLY A 27 3.45 9.60 4.26
N ALA A 28 3.97 8.55 3.62
CA ALA A 28 4.96 8.70 2.55
C ALA A 28 4.38 9.45 1.34
N LEU A 29 3.17 9.10 0.91
CA LEU A 29 2.47 9.75 -0.20
C LEU A 29 2.20 11.24 0.07
N LEU A 30 1.75 11.58 1.28
CA LEU A 30 1.59 12.97 1.71
C LEU A 30 2.91 13.73 1.66
N GLY A 31 4.00 13.13 2.17
CA GLY A 31 5.34 13.73 2.10
C GLY A 31 5.82 13.96 0.67
N PHE A 32 5.58 13.02 -0.24
CA PHE A 32 5.91 13.16 -1.65
C PHE A 32 5.07 14.25 -2.34
N GLY A 33 3.77 14.26 -2.08
CA GLY A 33 2.86 15.27 -2.63
C GLY A 33 3.18 16.68 -2.13
N LEU A 34 3.49 16.85 -0.83
CA LEU A 34 3.92 18.12 -0.24
C LEU A 34 5.18 18.66 -0.92
N ARG A 35 6.18 17.80 -1.14
CA ARG A 35 7.43 18.19 -1.82
C ARG A 35 7.21 18.62 -3.28
N GLY A 36 6.19 18.06 -3.94
CA GLY A 36 5.80 18.42 -5.30
C GLY A 36 4.78 19.55 -5.40
N GLY A 37 4.36 20.15 -4.28
CA GLY A 37 3.29 21.17 -4.25
C GLY A 37 1.89 20.63 -4.59
N MET A 38 1.72 19.31 -4.66
CA MET A 38 0.50 18.62 -5.10
C MET A 38 0.20 17.45 -4.14
N THR A 39 -0.29 17.77 -2.95
CA THR A 39 -0.51 16.82 -1.84
C THR A 39 -1.49 15.69 -2.17
N ALA A 40 -2.53 15.99 -2.94
CA ALA A 40 -3.59 15.05 -3.29
C ALA A 40 -3.26 14.16 -4.50
N ARG A 41 -2.32 14.58 -5.34
CA ARG A 41 -2.01 13.92 -6.62
C ARG A 41 -1.61 12.44 -6.48
N PRO A 42 -0.80 12.04 -5.48
CA PRO A 42 -0.50 10.62 -5.30
C PRO A 42 -1.74 9.79 -4.93
N PHE A 43 -2.72 10.36 -4.23
CA PHE A 43 -3.99 9.68 -3.92
C PHE A 43 -4.89 9.58 -5.16
N ASN A 44 -5.00 10.65 -5.96
CA ASN A 44 -5.76 10.63 -7.21
C ASN A 44 -5.21 9.57 -8.19
N ALA A 45 -3.89 9.32 -8.16
CA ALA A 45 -3.27 8.24 -8.93
C ALA A 45 -3.78 6.84 -8.53
N PHE A 46 -4.00 6.57 -7.24
CA PHE A 46 -4.65 5.34 -6.80
C PHE A 46 -6.11 5.28 -7.25
N ALA A 47 -6.82 6.42 -7.26
CA ALA A 47 -8.19 6.48 -7.75
C ALA A 47 -8.30 6.13 -9.24
N ALA A 48 -7.26 6.42 -10.03
CA ALA A 48 -7.21 6.06 -11.45
C ALA A 48 -7.20 4.55 -11.71
N LEU A 49 -6.87 3.73 -10.71
CA LEU A 49 -7.02 2.26 -10.81
C LEU A 49 -8.48 1.83 -10.93
N LEU A 50 -9.41 2.60 -10.36
CA LEU A 50 -10.86 2.32 -10.41
C LEU A 50 -11.61 3.23 -11.38
N LEU A 51 -11.27 4.53 -11.39
CA LEU A 51 -11.98 5.55 -12.16
C LEU A 51 -11.38 5.78 -13.56
N GLY A 52 -10.26 5.12 -13.87
CA GLY A 52 -9.57 5.24 -15.15
C GLY A 52 -9.18 6.68 -15.49
N ASN A 53 -9.45 7.09 -16.73
CA ASN A 53 -9.06 8.41 -17.24
C ASN A 53 -9.68 9.59 -16.48
N ARG A 54 -10.82 9.40 -15.80
CA ARG A 54 -11.48 10.47 -15.04
C ARG A 54 -10.62 11.01 -13.89
N ALA A 55 -9.78 10.17 -13.29
CA ALA A 55 -8.90 10.58 -12.20
C ALA A 55 -7.51 11.04 -12.69
N ARG A 56 -7.12 10.74 -13.94
CA ARG A 56 -5.80 11.11 -14.49
C ARG A 56 -5.65 12.61 -14.77
N GLY A 57 -6.76 13.29 -15.02
CA GLY A 57 -6.78 14.73 -15.29
C GLY A 57 -6.89 15.60 -14.02
N VAL A 58 -6.93 15.00 -12.83
CA VAL A 58 -7.18 15.71 -11.58
C VAL A 58 -5.88 15.92 -10.82
N TRP A 59 -5.34 17.12 -10.92
CA TRP A 59 -4.04 17.52 -10.37
C TRP A 59 -4.14 18.04 -8.94
N ASP A 60 -5.22 18.74 -8.65
CA ASP A 60 -5.52 19.31 -7.33
C ASP A 60 -6.38 18.36 -6.48
N PHE A 61 -6.69 18.82 -5.26
CA PHE A 61 -7.62 18.11 -4.39
C PHE A 61 -9.04 18.19 -4.95
N ASP A 62 -9.58 17.04 -5.35
CA ASP A 62 -10.97 16.85 -5.72
C ASP A 62 -11.54 15.81 -4.76
N ALA A 63 -12.43 16.25 -3.86
CA ALA A 63 -12.92 15.45 -2.75
C ALA A 63 -13.35 14.03 -3.15
N PRO A 64 -14.25 13.82 -4.15
CA PRO A 64 -14.62 12.48 -4.60
C PRO A 64 -13.45 11.64 -5.09
N VAL A 65 -12.56 12.20 -5.92
CA VAL A 65 -11.45 11.43 -6.52
C VAL A 65 -10.40 11.09 -5.46
N SER A 66 -10.01 12.07 -4.64
CA SER A 66 -9.03 11.86 -3.57
C SER A 66 -9.54 10.89 -2.51
N LEU A 67 -10.82 10.96 -2.13
CA LEU A 67 -11.44 9.98 -1.22
C LEU A 67 -11.42 8.57 -1.78
N VAL A 68 -11.79 8.39 -3.06
CA VAL A 68 -11.70 7.08 -3.73
C VAL A 68 -10.26 6.55 -3.69
N GLY A 69 -9.28 7.41 -3.97
CA GLY A 69 -7.86 7.05 -3.90
C GLY A 69 -7.41 6.58 -2.52
N ILE A 70 -7.81 7.30 -1.47
CA ILE A 70 -7.53 6.94 -0.07
C ILE A 70 -8.19 5.60 0.27
N VAL A 71 -9.45 5.40 -0.12
CA VAL A 71 -10.18 4.14 0.12
C VAL A 71 -9.48 2.98 -0.59
N VAL A 72 -9.06 3.15 -1.85
CA VAL A 72 -8.32 2.12 -2.61
C VAL A 72 -7.02 1.76 -1.91
N LEU A 73 -6.25 2.75 -1.47
CA LEU A 73 -4.99 2.52 -0.75
C LEU A 73 -5.23 1.74 0.55
N VAL A 74 -6.17 2.19 1.38
CA VAL A 74 -6.47 1.58 2.68
C VAL A 74 -7.02 0.16 2.50
N ALA A 75 -8.01 -0.02 1.61
CA ALA A 75 -8.59 -1.32 1.33
C ALA A 75 -7.56 -2.29 0.74
N GLY A 76 -6.74 -1.84 -0.21
CA GLY A 76 -5.66 -2.62 -0.79
C GLY A 76 -4.65 -3.09 0.25
N CYS A 77 -4.20 -2.19 1.13
CA CYS A 77 -3.31 -2.55 2.23
C CYS A 77 -3.98 -3.50 3.23
N MET A 78 -5.25 -3.31 3.58
CA MET A 78 -5.98 -4.20 4.48
C MET A 78 -6.12 -5.61 3.89
N LEU A 79 -6.52 -5.73 2.63
CA LEU A 79 -6.63 -7.01 1.93
C LEU A 79 -5.27 -7.71 1.84
N ALA A 80 -4.22 -6.98 1.44
CA ALA A 80 -2.86 -7.53 1.39
C ALA A 80 -2.40 -7.99 2.78
N GLY A 81 -2.68 -7.23 3.83
CA GLY A 81 -2.36 -7.59 5.21
C GLY A 81 -3.06 -8.89 5.65
N ILE A 82 -4.34 -9.05 5.35
CA ILE A 82 -5.11 -10.27 5.62
C ILE A 82 -4.52 -11.46 4.87
N VAL A 83 -4.22 -11.31 3.58
CA VAL A 83 -3.61 -12.35 2.75
C VAL A 83 -2.24 -12.75 3.31
N LEU A 84 -1.39 -11.79 3.66
CA LEU A 84 -0.08 -12.08 4.26
C LEU A 84 -0.20 -12.77 5.62
N GLY A 85 -1.18 -12.38 6.43
CA GLY A 85 -1.49 -13.03 7.70
C GLY A 85 -1.88 -14.50 7.49
N ALA A 86 -2.80 -14.76 6.56
CA ALA A 86 -3.21 -16.10 6.19
C ALA A 86 -2.04 -16.93 5.64
N LEU A 87 -1.23 -16.35 4.75
CA LEU A 87 -0.06 -17.00 4.17
C LEU A 87 0.99 -17.36 5.24
N ALA A 88 1.22 -16.47 6.20
CA ALA A 88 2.14 -16.75 7.29
C ALA A 88 1.66 -17.92 8.18
N THR A 89 0.35 -18.07 8.35
CA THR A 89 -0.22 -19.22 9.08
C THR A 89 -0.19 -20.51 8.29
N THR A 90 -0.46 -20.49 6.99
CA THR A 90 -0.42 -21.71 6.15
C THR A 90 0.99 -22.26 6.00
N ILE A 91 2.00 -21.39 5.92
CA ILE A 91 3.42 -21.78 5.85
C ILE A 91 3.93 -22.31 7.21
N GLY A 92 3.23 -22.07 8.32
CA GLY A 92 3.67 -22.50 9.64
C GLY A 92 4.99 -21.85 10.10
N THR A 93 5.31 -20.66 9.59
CA THR A 93 6.60 -20.02 9.85
C THR A 93 6.72 -19.49 11.28
N ARG A 94 7.87 -19.75 11.93
CA ARG A 94 8.20 -19.14 13.24
C ARG A 94 8.51 -17.65 13.14
N ARG A 95 8.68 -17.09 11.93
CA ARG A 95 9.06 -15.70 11.69
C ARG A 95 8.10 -15.00 10.70
N PRO A 96 6.82 -14.83 11.07
CA PRO A 96 5.80 -14.24 10.19
C PRO A 96 6.17 -12.83 9.70
N ARG A 97 6.92 -12.06 10.50
CA ARG A 97 7.39 -10.71 10.14
C ARG A 97 8.32 -10.69 8.92
N ILE A 98 9.20 -11.69 8.79
CA ILE A 98 10.17 -11.75 7.69
C ILE A 98 9.46 -12.15 6.40
N VAL A 99 8.56 -13.13 6.48
CA VAL A 99 7.74 -13.55 5.32
C VAL A 99 6.87 -12.39 4.85
N ALA A 100 6.21 -11.70 5.77
CA ALA A 100 5.45 -10.48 5.49
C ALA A 100 6.28 -9.43 4.75
N PHE A 101 7.46 -9.10 5.29
CA PHE A 101 8.35 -8.12 4.68
C PHE A 101 8.80 -8.55 3.28
N ALA A 102 9.30 -9.78 3.14
CA ALA A 102 9.84 -10.29 1.89
C ALA A 102 8.76 -10.35 0.79
N VAL A 103 7.58 -10.91 1.10
CA VAL A 103 6.49 -11.02 0.14
C VAL A 103 5.95 -9.64 -0.22
N ALA A 104 5.76 -8.74 0.76
CA ALA A 104 5.32 -7.37 0.49
C ALA A 104 6.34 -6.61 -0.38
N LEU A 105 7.63 -6.77 -0.12
CA LEU A 105 8.69 -6.09 -0.86
C LEU A 105 8.76 -6.59 -2.30
N VAL A 106 8.74 -7.91 -2.52
CA VAL A 106 8.77 -8.51 -3.86
C VAL A 106 7.52 -8.13 -4.65
N THR A 107 6.35 -8.21 -4.02
CA THR A 107 5.08 -7.86 -4.68
C THR A 107 5.02 -6.36 -4.98
N GLY A 108 5.48 -5.51 -4.05
CA GLY A 108 5.57 -4.07 -4.25
C GLY A 108 6.54 -3.69 -5.37
N ALA A 109 7.73 -4.30 -5.42
CA ALA A 109 8.69 -4.09 -6.49
C ALA A 109 8.14 -4.53 -7.86
N ALA A 110 7.47 -5.68 -7.92
CA ALA A 110 6.80 -6.16 -9.13
C ALA A 110 5.67 -5.21 -9.56
N ALA A 111 4.85 -4.72 -8.64
CA ALA A 111 3.80 -3.75 -8.92
C ALA A 111 4.38 -2.43 -9.48
N VAL A 112 5.48 -1.94 -8.90
CA VAL A 112 6.19 -0.77 -9.43
C VAL A 112 6.70 -1.04 -10.85
N ALA A 113 7.33 -2.17 -11.11
CA ALA A 113 7.83 -2.52 -12.44
C ALA A 113 6.70 -2.64 -13.48
N ILE A 114 5.57 -3.24 -13.10
CA ILE A 114 4.38 -3.34 -13.96
C ILE A 114 3.80 -1.95 -14.24
N LEU A 115 3.68 -1.09 -13.22
CA LEU A 115 3.15 0.27 -13.39
C LEU A 115 4.05 1.11 -14.29
N VAL A 116 5.38 1.02 -14.13
CA VAL A 116 6.34 1.72 -15.01
C VAL A 116 6.19 1.29 -16.47
N SER A 117 5.90 0.01 -16.72
CA SER A 117 5.75 -0.52 -18.08
C SER A 117 4.36 -0.31 -18.70
N ARG A 118 3.30 -0.28 -17.89
CA ARG A 118 1.90 -0.26 -18.37
C ARG A 118 1.18 1.06 -18.15
N ALA A 119 1.65 1.88 -17.22
CA ALA A 119 1.04 3.16 -16.85
C ALA A 119 2.13 4.16 -16.41
N PRO A 120 3.04 4.57 -17.32
CA PRO A 120 4.14 5.49 -17.00
C PRO A 120 3.66 6.85 -16.46
N ASP A 121 2.40 7.21 -16.73
CA ASP A 121 1.74 8.42 -16.22
C ASP A 121 1.45 8.35 -14.70
N LEU A 122 1.36 7.14 -14.12
CA LEU A 122 1.13 6.93 -12.69
C LEU A 122 2.45 6.82 -11.92
N ILE A 123 3.37 5.98 -12.42
CA ILE A 123 4.71 5.82 -11.86
C ILE A 123 5.69 5.75 -13.03
N GLY A 124 6.59 6.72 -13.14
CA GLY A 124 7.48 6.78 -14.29
C GLY A 124 8.60 7.81 -14.18
N VAL A 125 9.39 7.89 -15.25
CA VAL A 125 10.49 8.87 -15.42
C VAL A 125 9.97 10.17 -16.04
N ALA A 126 8.70 10.18 -16.48
CA ALA A 126 8.07 11.36 -17.04
C ALA A 126 7.81 12.41 -15.94
N PRO A 127 8.04 13.71 -16.21
CA PRO A 127 7.76 14.80 -15.25
C PRO A 127 6.27 14.92 -14.88
N VAL A 128 5.40 14.23 -15.62
CA VAL A 128 3.94 14.15 -15.48
C VAL A 128 3.53 12.95 -14.60
N GLY A 129 4.47 12.11 -14.15
CA GLY A 129 4.19 10.99 -13.25
C GLY A 129 3.68 11.47 -11.89
N ALA A 130 2.64 10.84 -11.35
CA ALA A 130 2.15 11.13 -10.00
C ALA A 130 3.16 10.76 -8.90
N LEU A 131 4.01 9.77 -9.19
CA LEU A 131 5.17 9.38 -8.38
C LEU A 131 6.37 9.12 -9.29
N SER A 132 7.56 9.52 -8.86
CA SER A 132 8.81 9.10 -9.51
C SER A 132 9.10 7.62 -9.22
N LEU A 133 9.95 6.99 -10.04
CA LEU A 133 10.43 5.62 -9.78
C LEU A 133 11.02 5.46 -8.37
N SER A 134 11.85 6.43 -7.94
CA SER A 134 12.45 6.40 -6.60
C SER A 134 11.41 6.51 -5.49
N GLN A 135 10.38 7.34 -5.67
CA GLN A 135 9.26 7.44 -4.73
C GLN A 135 8.45 6.14 -4.68
N GLY A 136 8.22 5.49 -5.82
CA GLY A 136 7.56 4.17 -5.89
C GLY A 136 8.33 3.08 -5.13
N ILE A 137 9.67 3.04 -5.28
CA ILE A 137 10.53 2.11 -4.54
C ILE A 137 10.47 2.39 -3.03
N VAL A 138 10.61 3.66 -2.62
CA VAL A 138 10.53 4.05 -1.21
C VAL A 138 9.16 3.68 -0.64
N LEU A 139 8.07 3.92 -1.37
CA LEU A 139 6.72 3.55 -0.95
C LEU A 139 6.59 2.04 -0.71
N ALA A 140 7.12 1.21 -1.61
CA ALA A 140 7.11 -0.24 -1.47
C ALA A 140 7.88 -0.69 -0.21
N VAL A 141 9.05 -0.10 0.05
CA VAL A 141 9.84 -0.38 1.25
C VAL A 141 9.09 0.03 2.52
N VAL A 142 8.56 1.25 2.56
CA VAL A 142 7.82 1.79 3.71
C VAL A 142 6.59 0.96 4.02
N ALA A 143 5.80 0.59 3.00
CA ALA A 143 4.64 -0.28 3.17
C ALA A 143 5.05 -1.67 3.68
N SER A 144 6.14 -2.25 3.16
CA SER A 144 6.68 -3.55 3.60
C SER A 144 7.09 -3.54 5.07
N VAL A 145 7.74 -2.46 5.53
CA VAL A 145 8.05 -2.25 6.96
C VAL A 145 6.78 -2.14 7.78
N GLY A 146 5.77 -1.42 7.29
CA GLY A 146 4.45 -1.31 7.95
C GLY A 146 3.77 -2.67 8.12
N PHE A 147 3.75 -3.50 7.08
CA PHE A 147 3.21 -4.87 7.14
C PHE A 147 3.94 -5.72 8.18
N ALA A 148 5.27 -5.73 8.14
CA ALA A 148 6.10 -6.52 9.05
C ALA A 148 5.93 -6.08 10.51
N SER A 149 5.86 -4.76 10.73
CA SER A 149 5.69 -4.16 12.06
C SER A 149 4.31 -4.49 12.63
N GLY A 150 3.24 -4.36 11.83
CA GLY A 150 1.87 -4.61 12.29
C GLY A 150 1.58 -6.08 12.59
N MET A 151 2.13 -7.00 11.79
CA MET A 151 2.12 -8.42 12.15
C MET A 151 2.94 -8.71 13.40
N GLY A 152 3.94 -7.89 13.68
CA GLY A 152 4.76 -8.01 14.87
C GLY A 152 4.12 -7.57 16.17
N LEU A 153 3.24 -6.57 16.14
CA LEU A 153 2.54 -6.02 17.31
C LEU A 153 1.30 -6.84 17.71
N ALA A 154 0.97 -7.87 16.95
CA ALA A 154 -0.19 -8.73 17.18
C ALA A 154 0.19 -10.05 17.88
N ARG A 155 1.24 -9.98 18.70
CA ARG A 155 1.69 -11.05 19.60
C ARG A 155 0.84 -11.08 20.86
#